data_AF-A0A5C5G8N9-F1
#
_entry.id   AF-A0A5C5G8N9-F1
#
_cell.length_a   1.000
_cell.length_b   1.000
_cell.length_c   1.000
_cell.angle_alpha   90.00
_cell.angle_beta   90.00
_cell.angle_gamma   90.00
#
_symmetry.space_group_name_H-M   'P 1'
#
loop_
_entity.id
_entity.type
_entity.pdbx_description
1 polymer ?
#
loop_
_entity_poly.entity_id
_entity_poly.type
_entity_poly.pdbx_seq_one_letter_code
_entity_poly.pdbx_strand_id
1 'polypeptide(L)' 'RIFRVEFFKSWDSPLSSVIPIAGNAAAVGSGAPYALTAMFLGTTATAAVEIAKRFDPNTDGGVITHRLG' A
#
# COMPACT_ATOMS: atom_id res chain seq x y z
N ARG A 1 -17.62 -18.03 0.12
CA ARG A 1 -18.44 -17.13 0.96
C ARG A 1 -17.70 -15.79 1.03
N ILE A 2 -18.39 -14.67 0.82
CA ILE A 2 -17.80 -13.33 0.98
C ILE A 2 -18.01 -12.93 2.44
N PHE A 3 -16.95 -12.47 3.10
CA PHE A 3 -16.99 -12.01 4.48
C PHE A 3 -16.64 -10.53 4.52
N ARG A 4 -17.37 -9.74 5.33
CA ARG A 4 -17.01 -8.36 5.67
C ARG A 4 -16.34 -8.41 7.05
N VAL A 5 -15.05 -8.14 7.07
CA VAL A 5 -14.25 -8.07 8.30
C VAL A 5 -13.77 -6.64 8.42
N GLU A 6 -14.12 -5.98 9.52
CA GLU A 6 -13.72 -4.60 9.79
C GLU A 6 -12.98 -4.52 11.10
N PHE A 7 -11.90 -3.76 11.10
CA PHE A 7 -11.13 -3.44 12.29
C PHE A 7 -11.55 -2.03 12.75
N PHE A 8 -11.86 -1.85 14.03
CA PHE A 8 -12.12 -0.52 14.58
C PHE A 8 -10.80 0.24 14.63
N LYS A 9 -10.65 1.27 13.79
CA LYS A 9 -9.41 2.03 13.65
C LYS A 9 -9.55 3.37 14.36
N SER A 10 -8.69 3.66 15.35
CA SER A 10 -8.75 4.90 16.14
C SER A 10 -8.38 6.19 15.37
N TRP A 11 -8.21 6.10 14.05
CA TRP A 11 -7.69 7.14 13.16
C TRP A 11 -8.65 7.46 12.00
N ASP A 12 -9.96 7.28 12.20
CA ASP A 12 -11.02 7.85 11.35
C ASP A 12 -11.10 9.41 11.42
N SER A 13 -10.02 10.07 11.87
CA SER A 13 -9.92 11.52 11.86
C SER A 13 -9.52 12.00 10.45
N PRO A 14 -10.33 12.84 9.78
CA PRO A 14 -10.12 13.30 8.41
C PRO A 14 -8.88 14.20 8.22
N LEU A 15 -8.08 14.41 9.26
CA LEU A 15 -6.89 15.27 9.26
C LEU A 15 -5.57 14.52 9.46
N SER A 16 -5.60 13.19 9.57
CA SER A 16 -4.38 12.41 9.77
C SER A 16 -3.87 11.84 8.45
N SER A 17 -2.91 12.51 7.83
CA SER A 17 -2.06 11.90 6.80
C SER A 17 -1.11 10.90 7.46
N VAL A 18 -1.65 9.79 7.98
CA VAL A 18 -0.84 8.68 8.46
C VAL A 18 -0.17 8.06 7.24
N ILE A 19 1.15 8.15 7.17
CA ILE A 19 1.94 7.34 6.24
C ILE A 19 2.15 5.99 6.93
N PRO A 20 1.48 4.91 6.49
CA PRO A 20 1.74 3.60 7.05
C PRO A 20 3.19 3.19 6.76
N ILE A 21 3.89 2.79 7.82
CA ILE A 21 5.26 2.26 7.76
C ILE A 21 5.17 0.76 8.08
N ALA A 22 5.69 -0.09 7.19
CA ALA A 22 5.82 -1.52 7.42
C ALA A 22 7.29 -1.92 7.29
N GLY A 23 7.93 -2.21 8.43
CA GLY A 23 9.36 -2.52 8.48
C GLY A 23 10.20 -1.33 7.97
N ASN A 24 10.94 -1.55 6.89
CA ASN A 24 11.78 -0.55 6.21
C ASN A 24 11.08 0.11 5.00
N ALA A 25 9.79 -0.14 4.79
CA ALA A 25 9.02 0.40 3.67
C ALA A 25 7.94 1.38 4.14
N ALA A 26 7.70 2.42 3.35
CA ALA A 26 6.60 3.36 3.52
C ALA A 26 5.86 3.49 2.18
N ALA A 27 4.54 3.63 2.24
CA ALA A 27 3.70 3.82 1.05
C ALA A 27 2.55 4.78 1.37
N VAL A 28 2.06 5.47 0.34
CA VAL A 28 0.96 6.44 0.42
C VAL A 28 -0.08 6.14 -0.65
N GLY A 29 -1.30 6.67 -0.48
CA GLY A 29 -2.42 6.45 -1.40
C GLY A 29 -3.27 5.22 -1.08
N SER A 30 -4.35 5.02 -1.85
CA SER A 30 -5.33 3.94 -1.65
C SER A 30 -4.73 2.53 -1.84
N GLY A 31 -3.71 2.39 -2.69
CA GLY A 31 -2.99 1.14 -2.92
C GLY A 31 -1.97 0.78 -1.84
N ALA A 32 -1.67 1.68 -0.89
CA ALA A 32 -0.60 1.51 0.09
C ALA A 32 -0.68 0.21 0.91
N PRO A 33 -1.84 -0.23 1.42
CA PRO A 33 -1.92 -1.47 2.18
C PRO A 33 -1.49 -2.71 1.38
N TYR A 34 -1.83 -2.76 0.08
CA TYR A 34 -1.45 -3.87 -0.79
C TYR A 34 0.05 -3.85 -1.09
N ALA A 35 0.60 -2.67 -1.39
CA ALA A 35 2.03 -2.51 -1.65
C ALA A 35 2.88 -2.83 -0.41
N LEU A 36 2.50 -2.35 0.77
CA LEU A 36 3.21 -2.65 2.01
C LEU A 36 3.14 -4.14 2.38
N THR A 37 2.00 -4.79 2.12
CA THR A 37 1.88 -6.24 2.32
C THR A 37 2.83 -7.00 1.39
N ALA A 38 2.89 -6.63 0.11
CA ALA A 38 3.82 -7.24 -0.84
C ALA A 38 5.30 -7.04 -0.43
N MET A 39 5.65 -5.80 -0.03
CA MET A 39 6.99 -5.48 0.50
C MET A 39 7.32 -6.31 1.74
N PHE A 40 6.37 -6.46 2.67
CA PHE A 40 6.53 -7.29 3.86
C PHE A 40 6.77 -8.78 3.51
N LEU A 41 6.21 -9.26 2.40
CA LEU A 41 6.44 -10.60 1.86
C LEU A 41 7.74 -10.74 1.04
N GLY A 42 8.56 -9.69 0.98
CA GLY A 42 9.90 -9.71 0.38
C GLY A 42 9.95 -9.32 -1.09
N THR A 43 8.89 -8.72 -1.65
CA THR A 43 8.95 -8.21 -3.03
C THR A 43 9.74 -6.90 -3.14
N THR A 44 10.21 -6.55 -4.34
CA THR A 44 10.75 -5.21 -4.61
C THR A 44 9.65 -4.14 -4.58
N ALA A 45 10.03 -2.87 -4.41
CA ALA A 45 9.08 -1.75 -4.42
C ALA A 45 8.28 -1.67 -5.73
N THR A 46 8.93 -1.87 -6.88
CA THR A 46 8.28 -1.90 -8.20
C THR A 46 7.24 -3.02 -8.27
N ALA A 47 7.61 -4.24 -7.87
CA ALA A 47 6.70 -5.39 -7.89
C ALA A 47 5.53 -5.21 -6.91
N ALA A 48 5.76 -4.58 -5.76
CA ALA A 48 4.72 -4.25 -4.80
C ALA A 48 3.66 -3.30 -5.37
N VAL A 49 4.07 -2.29 -6.14
CA VAL A 49 3.14 -1.39 -6.83
C VAL A 49 2.36 -2.15 -7.91
N GLU A 50 3.01 -3.00 -8.70
CA GLU A 50 2.33 -3.83 -9.71
C GLU A 50 1.32 -4.81 -9.10
N ILE A 51 1.58 -5.31 -7.90
CA ILE A 51 0.62 -6.11 -7.13
C ILE A 51 -0.56 -5.23 -6.71
N ALA A 52 -0.31 -4.04 -6.17
CA ALA A 52 -1.36 -3.12 -5.75
C ALA A 52 -2.32 -2.76 -6.89
N LYS A 53 -1.82 -2.57 -8.12
CA LYS A 53 -2.66 -2.32 -9.31
C LYS A 53 -3.72 -3.38 -9.57
N ARG A 54 -3.48 -4.63 -9.14
CA ARG A 54 -4.43 -5.74 -9.33
C ARG A 54 -5.61 -5.70 -8.35
N PHE A 55 -5.48 -4.95 -7.25
CA PHE A 55 -6.45 -4.93 -6.16
C PHE A 55 -7.08 -3.56 -5.91
N ASP A 56 -6.40 -2.46 -6.31
CA ASP A 56 -6.92 -1.10 -6.21
C ASP A 56 -7.06 -0.47 -7.59
N PRO A 57 -8.30 -0.23 -8.10
CA PRO A 57 -8.52 0.37 -9.42
C PRO A 57 -8.02 1.82 -9.52
N ASN A 58 -7.78 2.50 -8.39
CA ASN A 58 -7.20 3.83 -8.37
C ASN A 58 -5.67 3.83 -8.42
N THR A 59 -5.04 2.64 -8.31
CA THR A 59 -3.61 2.46 -8.51
C THR A 59 -3.42 1.91 -9.92
N ASP A 60 -3.20 2.80 -10.90
CA ASP A 60 -2.95 2.42 -12.30
C ASP A 60 -1.80 3.27 -12.91
N GLY A 61 -1.51 3.07 -14.19
CA GLY A 61 -0.48 3.79 -14.94
C GLY A 61 0.89 3.11 -14.92
N GLY A 62 1.89 3.79 -15.48
CA GLY A 62 3.27 3.31 -15.53
C GLY A 62 3.96 3.43 -14.17
N VAL A 63 4.67 2.38 -13.75
CA VAL A 63 5.45 2.42 -12.51
C VAL A 63 6.84 3.00 -12.78
N ILE A 64 7.15 4.13 -12.15
CA ILE A 64 8.47 4.77 -12.23
C ILE A 64 9.25 4.41 -10.97
N THR A 65 10.46 3.85 -11.16
CA THR A 65 11.34 3.49 -10.05
C THR A 65 12.54 4.41 -10.01
N HIS A 66 12.72 5.14 -8.92
CA HIS A 66 13.90 5.96 -8.66
C HIS A 66 14.84 5.22 -7.71
N ARG A 67 16.06 4.94 -8.16
CA ARG A 67 17.12 4.42 -7.29
C ARG A 67 17.82 5.56 -6.58
N LEU A 68 17.82 5.52 -5.25
CA LEU A 68 18.52 6.48 -4.40
C LEU A 68 19.77 5.77 -3.86
N GLY A 69 20.91 5.90 -4.56
CA GLY A 69 22.23 5.40 -4.11
C GLY A 69 22.32 3.91 -3.84
#